data_AF-A0A164MZL8-F1
#
_entry.id   AF-A0A164MZL8-F1
#
_cell.length_a   1.000
_cell.length_b   1.000
_cell.length_c   1.000
_cell.angle_alpha   90.00
_cell.angle_beta   90.00
_cell.angle_gamma   90.00
#
_symmetry.space_group_name_H-M   'P 1'
#
loop_
_entity.id
_entity.type
_entity.pdbx_description
1 polymer ?
#
loop_
_entity_poly.entity_id
_entity_poly.type
_entity_poly.pdbx_seq_one_letter_code
_entity_poly.pdbx_strand_id
1 'polypeptide(L)'
;MFGVTANPGASAIIRLLCWQLLPAFATRQCLAIFHSFLRYLGREPPAPGTPQYAIHWRWTHAAVITAYLFYSFEDASSLLPPNYYELLGVAPNVNDDELKAAFRRFARRNHPDHVGRTGEDLFIAVRDAYEALKDPLKRYAYDRFGKDALNWKLATRTDYMWTGQQQAAMFY
;
A
#
# COMPACT_ATOMS: atom_id res chain seq x y z
N MET A 1 17.62 13.95 -27.02
CA MET A 1 16.30 13.86 -26.34
C MET A 1 16.51 14.26 -24.89
N PHE A 2 16.06 15.46 -24.52
CA PHE A 2 16.37 16.10 -23.25
C PHE A 2 15.60 15.43 -22.10
N GLY A 3 16.33 14.77 -21.20
CA GLY A 3 15.83 14.38 -19.90
C GLY A 3 15.68 15.62 -19.03
N VAL A 4 14.46 16.13 -18.91
CA VAL A 4 14.12 17.16 -17.94
C VAL A 4 14.14 16.49 -16.56
N THR A 5 15.23 16.66 -15.83
CA THR A 5 15.27 16.39 -14.39
C THR A 5 14.33 17.38 -13.71
N ALA A 6 13.06 17.02 -13.60
CA ALA A 6 12.08 17.82 -12.87
C ALA A 6 12.61 18.01 -11.45
N ASN A 7 12.82 19.26 -11.05
CA ASN A 7 13.27 19.61 -9.71
C ASN A 7 12.28 18.97 -8.70
N PRO A 8 12.73 18.10 -7.77
CA PRO A 8 11.85 17.41 -6.84
C PRO A 8 11.01 18.37 -5.97
N GLY A 9 11.48 19.61 -5.75
CA GLY A 9 10.69 20.64 -5.08
C GLY A 9 9.52 21.16 -5.93
N ALA A 10 9.70 21.30 -7.25
CA ALA A 10 8.65 21.79 -8.15
C ALA A 10 7.51 20.77 -8.32
N SER A 11 7.84 19.47 -8.36
CA SER A 11 6.81 18.42 -8.44
C SER A 11 6.01 18.28 -7.15
N ALA A 12 6.64 18.50 -5.98
CA ALA A 12 5.95 18.52 -4.69
C ALA A 12 4.95 19.69 -4.58
N ILE A 13 5.36 20.90 -4.98
CA ILE A 13 4.48 22.08 -4.99
C ILE A 13 3.30 21.87 -5.93
N ILE A 14 3.53 21.34 -7.13
CA ILE A 14 2.46 21.05 -8.09
C ILE A 14 1.49 20.03 -7.50
N ARG A 15 1.97 18.95 -6.88
CA ARG A 15 1.11 17.95 -6.23
C ARG A 15 0.27 18.55 -5.10
N LEU A 16 0.85 19.43 -4.27
CA LEU A 16 0.13 20.12 -3.19
C LEU A 16 -0.94 21.07 -3.74
N LEU A 17 -0.63 21.84 -4.78
CA LEU A 17 -1.58 22.74 -5.44
C LEU A 17 -2.72 21.97 -6.12
N CYS A 18 -2.39 20.88 -6.80
CA CYS A 18 -3.39 19.97 -7.36
C CYS A 18 -4.29 19.41 -6.26
N TRP A 19 -3.72 18.99 -5.12
CA TRP A 19 -4.48 18.48 -3.98
C TRP A 19 -5.40 19.52 -3.33
N GLN A 20 -5.06 20.81 -3.39
CA GLN A 20 -5.94 21.87 -2.90
C GLN A 20 -7.12 22.16 -3.82
N LEU A 21 -6.97 21.95 -5.13
CA LEU A 21 -7.97 22.30 -6.14
C LEU A 21 -8.87 21.12 -6.54
N LEU A 22 -8.30 19.91 -6.60
CA LEU A 22 -9.00 18.69 -7.06
C LEU A 22 -10.23 18.34 -6.22
N PRO A 23 -10.17 18.30 -4.88
CA PRO A 23 -11.33 17.94 -4.05
C PRO A 23 -12.46 18.96 -4.21
N ALA A 24 -12.14 20.25 -4.32
CA ALA A 24 -13.12 21.30 -4.54
C ALA A 24 -13.79 21.18 -5.92
N PHE A 25 -13.02 20.89 -6.97
CA PHE A 25 -13.57 20.65 -8.31
C PHE A 25 -14.47 19.41 -8.33
N ALA A 26 -14.01 18.28 -7.79
CA ALA A 26 -14.79 17.05 -7.72
C ALA A 26 -16.10 17.25 -6.94
N THR A 27 -16.03 17.96 -5.81
CA THR A 27 -17.22 18.28 -5.00
C THR A 27 -18.24 19.11 -5.78
N ARG A 28 -17.80 20.09 -6.61
CA ARG A 28 -18.72 20.86 -7.47
C ARG A 28 -19.46 19.96 -8.45
N GLN A 29 -18.76 19.00 -9.06
CA GLN A 29 -19.38 18.08 -10.01
C GLN A 29 -20.33 17.10 -9.32
N CYS A 30 -19.91 16.51 -8.19
CA CYS A 30 -20.78 15.63 -7.40
C CYS A 30 -22.03 16.37 -6.90
N LEU A 31 -21.88 17.62 -6.44
CA LEU A 31 -23.01 18.44 -6.01
C LEU A 31 -23.94 18.79 -7.17
N ALA A 32 -23.41 19.09 -8.36
CA ALA A 32 -24.21 19.36 -9.55
C ALA A 32 -25.03 18.14 -9.98
N ILE A 33 -24.43 16.94 -9.91
CA ILE A 33 -25.13 15.67 -10.17
C ILE A 33 -26.21 15.44 -9.10
N PHE A 34 -25.87 15.61 -7.82
CA PHE A 34 -26.81 15.46 -6.70
C PHE A 34 -28.01 16.43 -6.80
N HIS A 35 -27.77 17.71 -7.10
CA HIS A 35 -28.83 18.70 -7.28
C HIS A 35 -29.65 18.48 -8.56
N SER A 36 -29.07 17.86 -9.59
CA SER A 36 -29.82 17.43 -10.78
C SER A 36 -30.73 16.23 -10.47
N PHE A 37 -30.25 15.30 -9.64
CA PHE A 37 -31.05 14.20 -9.12
C PHE A 37 -32.16 14.66 -8.17
N LEU A 38 -31.91 15.64 -7.30
CA LEU A 38 -32.94 16.23 -6.45
C LEU A 38 -34.06 16.88 -7.27
N ARG A 39 -33.71 17.58 -8.37
CA ARG A 39 -34.68 18.13 -9.31
C ARG A 39 -35.51 17.04 -10.00
N TYR A 40 -34.91 15.92 -10.35
CA TYR A 40 -35.64 14.76 -10.88
C TYR A 40 -36.67 14.21 -9.87
N LEU A 41 -36.38 14.27 -8.57
CA LEU A 41 -37.30 13.89 -7.49
C LEU A 41 -38.30 14.99 -7.11
N GLY A 42 -38.36 16.11 -7.85
CA GLY A 42 -39.27 17.22 -7.59
C GLY A 42 -38.89 18.10 -6.38
N ARG A 43 -37.65 18.02 -5.89
CA ARG A 43 -37.13 18.89 -4.82
C ARG A 43 -36.24 19.99 -5.40
N GLU A 44 -36.50 21.24 -5.02
CA GLU A 44 -35.66 22.36 -5.44
C GLU A 44 -34.37 22.43 -4.58
N PRO A 45 -33.18 22.49 -5.20
CA PRO A 45 -31.94 22.61 -4.46
C PRO A 45 -31.84 24.01 -3.81
N PRO A 46 -31.25 24.13 -2.61
CA PRO A 46 -31.12 25.41 -1.92
C PRO A 46 -30.29 26.40 -2.75
N ALA A 47 -30.69 27.67 -2.76
CA ALA A 47 -30.01 28.72 -3.51
C ALA A 47 -28.56 28.93 -3.01
N PRO A 48 -27.60 29.23 -3.91
CA PRO A 48 -26.22 29.52 -3.52
C PRO A 48 -26.16 30.67 -2.51
N GLY A 49 -25.40 30.52 -1.43
CA GLY A 49 -25.24 31.53 -0.38
C GLY A 49 -26.20 31.39 0.81
N THR A 50 -27.17 30.47 0.74
CA THR A 50 -28.00 30.12 1.91
C THR A 50 -27.22 29.22 2.90
N PRO A 51 -27.55 29.25 4.20
CA PRO A 51 -26.93 28.34 5.18
C PRO A 51 -27.20 26.86 4.87
N GLN A 52 -28.32 26.54 4.23
CA GLN A 52 -28.67 25.19 3.79
C GLN A 52 -27.75 24.68 2.66
N TYR A 53 -27.40 25.54 1.70
CA TYR A 53 -26.43 25.19 0.66
C TYR A 53 -25.04 24.87 1.24
N ALA A 54 -24.61 25.63 2.26
CA ALA A 54 -23.33 25.37 2.94
C ALA A 54 -23.29 23.99 3.63
N ILE A 55 -24.42 23.55 4.20
CA ILE A 55 -24.54 22.21 4.80
C ILE A 55 -24.40 21.13 3.71
N HIS A 56 -25.12 21.26 2.59
CA HIS A 56 -25.03 20.31 1.46
C HIS A 56 -23.61 20.21 0.90
N TRP A 57 -22.92 21.36 0.77
CA TRP A 57 -21.53 21.40 0.35
C TRP A 57 -20.63 20.63 1.31
N ARG A 58 -20.76 20.84 2.63
CA ARG A 58 -19.92 20.16 3.64
C ARG A 58 -20.09 18.65 3.61
N TRP A 59 -21.33 18.16 3.54
CA TRP A 59 -21.59 16.72 3.47
C TRP A 59 -21.08 16.10 2.16
N THR A 60 -21.30 16.78 1.03
CA THR A 60 -20.81 16.30 -0.27
C THR A 60 -19.28 16.29 -0.31
N HIS A 61 -18.64 17.33 0.21
CA HIS A 61 -17.18 17.43 0.29
C HIS A 61 -16.59 16.35 1.20
N ALA A 62 -17.18 16.16 2.38
CA ALA A 62 -16.78 15.09 3.30
C ALA A 62 -16.94 13.71 2.64
N ALA A 63 -18.07 13.44 1.98
CA ALA A 63 -18.31 12.18 1.29
C ALA A 63 -17.30 11.92 0.16
N VAL A 64 -16.97 12.93 -0.64
CA VAL A 64 -15.95 12.83 -1.71
C VAL A 64 -14.58 12.54 -1.11
N ILE A 65 -14.17 13.23 -0.05
CA ILE A 65 -12.90 12.99 0.63
C ILE A 65 -12.86 11.58 1.21
N THR A 66 -13.92 11.15 1.90
CA THR A 66 -14.00 9.80 2.48
C THR A 66 -13.93 8.74 1.40
N ALA A 67 -14.68 8.88 0.31
CA ALA A 67 -14.65 7.94 -0.81
C ALA A 67 -13.27 7.90 -1.48
N TYR A 68 -12.62 9.05 -1.64
CA TYR A 68 -11.26 9.12 -2.15
C TYR A 68 -10.26 8.44 -1.21
N LEU A 69 -10.32 8.72 0.09
CA LEU A 69 -9.43 8.08 1.08
C LEU A 69 -9.65 6.58 1.12
N PHE A 70 -10.90 6.13 1.01
CA PHE A 70 -11.22 4.71 0.92
C PHE A 70 -10.62 4.08 -0.34
N TYR A 71 -10.79 4.71 -1.50
CA TYR A 71 -10.15 4.28 -2.74
C TYR A 71 -8.62 4.23 -2.61
N SER A 72 -8.00 5.28 -2.07
CA SER A 72 -6.54 5.33 -1.88
C SER A 72 -6.05 4.30 -0.88
N PHE A 73 -6.85 3.96 0.13
CA PHE A 73 -6.53 2.90 1.09
C PHE A 73 -6.57 1.53 0.42
N GLU A 74 -7.63 1.23 -0.33
CA GLU A 74 -7.75 -0.03 -1.08
C GLU A 74 -6.61 -0.17 -2.11
N ASP A 75 -6.34 0.89 -2.87
CA ASP A 75 -5.23 0.95 -3.83
C ASP A 75 -3.89 0.71 -3.13
N ALA A 76 -3.61 1.45 -2.05
CA ALA A 76 -2.39 1.26 -1.25
C ALA A 76 -2.27 -0.16 -0.67
N SER A 77 -3.38 -0.74 -0.24
CA SER A 77 -3.43 -2.10 0.29
C SER A 77 -3.12 -3.15 -0.77
N SER A 78 -3.56 -2.93 -2.02
CA SER A 78 -3.32 -3.83 -3.15
C SER A 78 -1.89 -3.72 -3.71
N LEU A 79 -1.26 -2.55 -3.54
CA LEU A 79 0.11 -2.27 -3.99
C LEU A 79 1.16 -2.76 -2.99
N LEU A 80 0.77 -3.12 -1.76
CA LEU A 80 1.68 -3.67 -0.77
C LEU A 80 2.24 -5.02 -1.28
N PRO A 81 3.57 -5.17 -1.39
CA PRO A 81 4.14 -6.41 -1.87
C PRO A 81 3.78 -7.56 -0.93
N PRO A 82 3.42 -8.74 -1.45
CA PRO A 82 2.93 -9.86 -0.64
C PRO A 82 3.93 -10.25 0.45
N ASN A 83 3.38 -10.64 1.60
CA ASN A 83 4.17 -11.08 2.74
C ASN A 83 4.89 -12.41 2.41
N TYR A 84 6.02 -12.72 3.05
CA TYR A 84 6.75 -13.97 2.83
C TYR A 84 5.93 -15.20 3.21
N TYR A 85 5.10 -15.08 4.25
CA TYR A 85 4.16 -16.13 4.63
C TYR A 85 3.07 -16.35 3.57
N GLU A 86 2.54 -15.27 2.99
CA GLU A 86 1.54 -15.31 1.92
C GLU A 86 2.12 -15.88 0.62
N LEU A 87 3.35 -15.50 0.26
CA LEU A 87 4.09 -16.04 -0.89
C LEU A 87 4.27 -17.56 -0.80
N LEU A 88 4.52 -18.09 0.40
CA LEU A 88 4.64 -19.52 0.66
C LEU A 88 3.29 -20.21 0.91
N GLY A 89 2.21 -19.45 1.08
CA GLY A 89 0.88 -19.97 1.40
C GLY A 89 0.80 -20.64 2.76
N VAL A 90 1.51 -20.10 3.75
CA VAL A 90 1.59 -20.65 5.12
C VAL A 90 1.16 -19.61 6.15
N ALA A 91 0.76 -20.06 7.33
CA ALA A 91 0.41 -19.18 8.43
C ALA A 91 1.67 -18.56 9.08
N PRO A 92 1.58 -17.37 9.71
CA PRO A 92 2.72 -16.72 10.38
C PRO A 92 3.33 -17.56 11.52
N ASN A 93 2.54 -18.44 12.14
CA ASN A 93 2.93 -19.36 13.20
C ASN A 93 3.40 -20.73 12.69
N VAL A 94 3.70 -20.86 11.39
CA VAL A 94 4.14 -22.11 10.76
C VAL A 94 5.38 -22.68 11.43
N ASN A 95 5.39 -24.01 11.59
CA ASN A 95 6.52 -24.76 12.11
C ASN A 95 7.56 -25.05 11.01
N ASP A 96 8.82 -25.29 11.37
CA ASP A 96 9.92 -25.39 10.41
C ASP A 96 9.74 -26.53 9.39
N ASP A 97 9.12 -27.64 9.81
CA ASP A 97 8.86 -28.79 8.95
C ASP A 97 7.75 -28.50 7.92
N GLU A 98 6.72 -27.76 8.34
CA GLU A 98 5.63 -27.34 7.46
C GLU A 98 6.10 -26.28 6.46
N LEU A 99 6.96 -25.35 6.91
CA LEU A 99 7.62 -24.37 6.04
C LEU A 99 8.44 -25.05 4.94
N LYS A 100 9.27 -26.05 5.31
CA LYS A 100 10.01 -26.87 4.35
C LYS A 100 9.09 -27.64 3.41
N ALA A 101 8.00 -28.21 3.92
CA ALA A 101 7.05 -28.94 3.11
C ALA A 101 6.32 -28.05 2.10
N ALA A 102 5.93 -26.84 2.51
CA ALA A 102 5.30 -25.84 1.66
C ALA A 102 6.23 -25.42 0.52
N PHE A 103 7.49 -25.09 0.82
CA PHE A 103 8.49 -24.76 -0.20
C PHE A 103 8.70 -25.90 -1.19
N ARG A 104 8.82 -27.16 -0.72
CA ARG A 104 8.94 -28.33 -1.60
C ARG A 104 7.71 -28.53 -2.51
N ARG A 105 6.49 -28.31 -1.97
CA ARG A 105 5.26 -28.40 -2.78
C ARG A 105 5.21 -27.31 -3.84
N PHE A 106 5.60 -26.09 -3.48
CA PHE A 106 5.68 -24.96 -4.40
C PHE A 106 6.72 -25.21 -5.50
N ALA A 107 7.94 -25.59 -5.14
CA ALA A 107 9.04 -25.80 -6.07
C ALA A 107 8.75 -26.89 -7.12
N ARG A 108 8.03 -27.97 -6.73
CA ARG A 108 7.59 -29.01 -7.68
C ARG A 108 6.56 -28.51 -8.69
N ARG A 109 5.69 -27.58 -8.30
CA ARG A 109 4.61 -27.07 -9.16
C ARG A 109 5.11 -25.96 -10.09
N ASN A 110 6.02 -25.12 -9.59
CA ASN A 110 6.47 -23.91 -10.27
C ASN A 110 7.96 -23.98 -10.66
N HIS A 111 8.50 -25.17 -10.90
CA HIS A 111 9.91 -25.30 -11.29
C HIS A 111 10.16 -24.53 -12.60
N PRO A 112 11.23 -23.71 -12.69
CA PRO A 112 11.49 -22.85 -13.84
C PRO A 112 11.63 -23.64 -15.16
N ASP A 113 12.06 -24.91 -15.10
CA ASP A 113 12.13 -25.80 -16.27
C ASP A 113 10.75 -26.08 -16.91
N HIS A 114 9.66 -25.95 -16.15
CA HIS A 114 8.30 -26.22 -16.63
C HIS A 114 7.50 -24.95 -16.97
N VAL A 115 7.75 -23.85 -16.25
CA VAL A 115 6.96 -22.60 -16.37
C VAL A 115 7.67 -21.53 -17.22
N GLY A 116 8.96 -21.73 -17.53
CA GLY A 116 9.77 -20.78 -18.29
C GLY A 116 10.04 -19.48 -17.53
N ARG A 117 10.54 -18.45 -18.25
CA ARG A 117 11.01 -17.18 -17.67
C ARG A 117 9.96 -16.40 -16.88
N THR A 118 8.68 -16.59 -17.17
CA THR A 118 7.58 -15.92 -16.46
C THR A 118 7.43 -16.42 -15.01
N GLY A 119 7.87 -17.64 -14.72
CA GLY A 119 7.88 -18.21 -13.37
C GLY A 119 9.17 -17.96 -12.59
N GLU A 120 10.23 -17.47 -13.25
CA GLU A 120 11.55 -17.28 -12.66
C GLU A 120 11.52 -16.25 -11.52
N ASP A 121 10.90 -15.09 -11.78
CA ASP A 121 10.78 -14.02 -10.78
C ASP A 121 10.01 -14.47 -9.54
N LEU A 122 8.92 -15.22 -9.74
CA LEU A 122 8.09 -15.74 -8.65
C LEU A 122 8.83 -16.82 -7.87
N PHE A 123 9.60 -17.68 -8.55
CA PHE A 123 10.43 -18.68 -7.91
C PHE A 123 11.55 -18.05 -7.07
N ILE A 124 12.21 -17.02 -7.58
CA ILE A 124 13.23 -16.24 -6.84
C ILE A 124 12.60 -15.64 -5.59
N ALA A 125 11.45 -14.97 -5.71
CA ALA A 125 10.76 -14.36 -4.56
C ALA A 125 10.39 -15.39 -3.48
N VAL A 126 9.90 -16.58 -3.87
CA VAL A 126 9.54 -17.64 -2.92
C VAL A 126 10.76 -18.31 -2.29
N ARG A 127 11.85 -18.47 -3.05
CA ARG A 127 13.13 -18.95 -2.51
C ARG A 127 13.65 -17.99 -1.46
N ASP A 128 13.70 -16.70 -1.77
CA ASP A 128 14.21 -15.67 -0.86
C ASP A 128 13.34 -15.57 0.40
N ALA A 129 12.01 -15.72 0.25
CA ALA A 129 11.09 -15.84 1.38
C ALA A 129 11.41 -17.05 2.28
N TYR A 130 11.64 -18.22 1.69
CA TYR A 130 12.00 -19.43 2.44
C TYR A 130 13.35 -19.30 3.15
N GLU A 131 14.37 -18.73 2.50
CA GLU A 131 15.68 -18.51 3.11
C GLU A 131 15.63 -17.56 4.31
N ALA A 132 14.80 -16.52 4.23
CA ALA A 132 14.59 -15.58 5.33
C ALA A 132 13.84 -16.23 6.51
N LEU A 133 12.79 -17.01 6.24
CA LEU A 133 11.95 -17.62 7.28
C LEU A 133 12.58 -18.86 7.92
N LYS A 134 13.48 -19.56 7.22
CA LYS A 134 14.17 -20.76 7.72
C LYS A 134 15.11 -20.45 8.89
N ASP A 135 15.75 -19.28 8.89
CA ASP A 135 16.67 -18.87 9.94
C ASP A 135 15.88 -18.15 11.06
N PRO A 136 15.88 -18.66 12.30
CA PRO A 136 15.11 -18.06 13.40
C PRO A 136 15.53 -16.62 13.71
N LEU A 137 16.79 -16.25 13.45
CA LEU A 137 17.27 -14.89 13.66
C LEU A 137 16.73 -13.95 12.58
N LYS A 138 16.78 -14.35 11.31
CA LYS A 138 16.24 -13.58 10.19
C LYS A 138 14.72 -13.49 10.24
N ARG A 139 14.04 -14.57 10.62
CA ARG A 139 12.59 -14.59 10.87
C ARG A 139 12.21 -13.59 11.96
N TYR A 140 12.96 -13.56 13.08
CA TYR A 140 12.74 -12.55 14.12
C TYR A 140 12.90 -11.11 13.61
N ALA A 141 13.94 -10.85 12.82
CA ALA A 141 14.16 -9.53 12.23
C ALA A 141 13.04 -9.15 11.25
N TYR A 142 12.63 -10.09 10.41
CA TYR A 142 11.54 -9.94 9.45
C TYR A 142 10.21 -9.61 10.12
N ASP A 143 9.83 -10.40 11.13
CA ASP A 143 8.54 -10.24 11.82
C ASP A 143 8.43 -8.89 12.54
N ARG A 144 9.56 -8.29 12.93
CA ARG A 144 9.59 -7.07 13.74
C ARG A 144 9.85 -5.79 12.96
N PHE A 145 10.65 -5.88 11.90
CA PHE A 145 11.14 -4.72 11.14
C PHE A 145 10.85 -4.82 9.64
N GLY A 146 10.26 -5.92 9.16
CA GLY A 146 9.88 -6.13 7.77
C GLY A 146 11.04 -6.59 6.88
N LYS A 147 10.83 -6.50 5.55
CA LYS A 147 11.80 -6.94 4.53
C LYS A 147 13.14 -6.20 4.62
N ASP A 148 13.12 -4.93 5.01
CA ASP A 148 14.31 -4.08 5.04
C ASP A 148 15.37 -4.62 6.02
N ALA A 149 14.95 -5.23 7.12
CA ALA A 149 15.86 -5.78 8.11
C ALA A 149 16.63 -7.02 7.64
N LEU A 150 16.17 -7.70 6.59
CA LEU A 150 16.87 -8.84 6.02
C LEU A 150 18.15 -8.43 5.29
N ASN A 151 18.26 -7.16 4.89
CA ASN A 151 19.46 -6.61 4.28
C ASN A 151 20.53 -6.23 5.31
N TRP A 152 20.19 -6.22 6.60
CA TRP A 152 21.13 -5.90 7.66
C TRP A 152 22.05 -7.10 7.90
N LYS A 153 23.37 -6.87 7.80
CA LYS A 153 24.38 -7.92 8.03
C LYS A 153 24.71 -8.04 9.52
N LEU A 154 23.72 -8.43 10.32
CA LEU A 154 23.84 -8.50 11.79
C LEU A 154 23.80 -9.96 12.26
N ALA A 155 24.54 -10.23 13.34
CA ALA A 155 24.76 -11.59 13.84
C ALA A 155 23.92 -11.95 15.07
N THR A 156 23.46 -10.97 15.84
CA THR A 156 22.73 -11.23 17.09
C THR A 156 21.39 -10.49 17.16
N ARG A 157 20.46 -11.05 17.96
CA ARG A 157 19.12 -10.48 18.15
C ARG A 157 19.19 -9.06 18.73
N THR A 158 20.12 -8.83 19.65
CA THR A 158 20.36 -7.53 20.27
C THR A 158 20.79 -6.49 19.25
N ASP A 159 21.63 -6.87 18.29
CA ASP A 159 22.06 -5.96 17.21
C ASP A 159 20.86 -5.54 16.35
N TYR A 160 20.02 -6.50 15.94
CA TYR A 160 18.78 -6.20 15.20
C TYR A 160 17.86 -5.26 15.97
N MET A 161 17.72 -5.45 17.28
CA MET A 161 16.90 -4.57 18.11
C MET A 161 17.46 -3.15 18.17
N TRP A 162 18.76 -3.01 18.38
CA TRP A 162 19.41 -1.69 18.47
C TRP A 162 19.35 -0.94 17.14
N THR A 163 19.70 -1.61 16.03
CA THR A 163 19.62 -1.01 14.69
C THR A 163 18.18 -0.64 14.34
N GLY A 164 17.22 -1.51 14.64
CA GLY A 164 15.80 -1.21 14.40
C GLY A 164 15.28 -0.03 15.24
N GLN A 165 15.72 0.09 16.50
CA GLN A 165 15.40 1.25 17.34
C GLN A 165 16.00 2.54 16.80
N GLN A 166 17.27 2.54 16.38
CA GLN A 166 17.89 3.71 15.77
C GLN A 166 17.16 4.15 14.49
N GLN A 167 16.78 3.18 13.66
CA GLN A 167 16.07 3.47 12.42
C GLN A 167 14.66 4.02 12.68
N ALA A 168 13.95 3.49 13.68
CA ALA A 168 12.65 4.02 14.09
C ALA A 168 12.78 5.43 14.69
N ALA A 169 13.82 5.69 15.48
CA ALA A 169 14.06 7.00 16.09
C ALA A 169 14.33 8.11 15.05
N MET A 170 14.87 7.78 13.87
CA MET A 170 15.08 8.77 12.79
C MET A 170 13.78 9.35 12.22
N PHE A 171 12.64 8.68 12.42
CA PHE A 171 11.33 9.12 11.93
C PHE A 171 10.55 9.97 12.95
N TYR A 172 11.06 10.12 14.18
CA TYR A 172 10.46 10.92 15.26
C TYR A 172 11.35 12.11 15.63
#